data_AF-A0A6V7IA08-F1
#
_entry.id   AF-A0A6V7IA08-F1
#
_cell.length_a   1.000
_cell.length_b   1.000
_cell.length_c   1.000
_cell.angle_alpha   90.00
_cell.angle_beta   90.00
_cell.angle_gamma   90.00
#
_symmetry.space_group_name_H-M   'P 1'
#
loop_
_entity.id
_entity.type
_entity.pdbx_description
1 polymer ?
#
loop_
_entity_poly.entity_id
_entity_poly.type
_entity_poly.pdbx_seq_one_letter_code
_entity_poly.pdbx_strand_id
1 'polypeptide(L)'
;NIQSTNWQTMRFKPPPPNSSIGWRVEFRPCEVQITDFENAAIVCFVVLLSRVILSYNLNLLIPISKVDENMANAQKRDAVKNERFWFRKDIMFGAKDEHQRGDEYSRLTINEIINGK
;
A
#
# COMPACT_ATOMS: atom_id res chain seq x y z
N ASN A 1 4.75 -25.66 -8.43
CA ASN A 1 4.71 -25.34 -6.99
C ASN A 1 5.64 -24.15 -6.64
N ILE A 2 5.67 -23.07 -7.46
CA ILE A 2 6.62 -21.94 -7.28
C ILE A 2 5.94 -20.73 -6.62
N GLN A 3 4.66 -20.51 -6.93
CA GLN A 3 3.93 -19.32 -6.48
C GLN A 3 3.59 -19.36 -4.97
N SER A 4 3.49 -20.55 -4.39
CA SER A 4 3.27 -20.80 -2.95
C SER A 4 4.52 -20.59 -2.10
N THR A 5 5.70 -20.64 -2.72
CA THR A 5 7.00 -20.57 -2.03
C THR A 5 7.74 -19.27 -2.31
N ASN A 6 7.07 -18.29 -2.93
CA ASN A 6 7.57 -16.92 -3.06
C ASN A 6 6.75 -16.01 -2.14
N TRP A 7 7.37 -15.60 -1.03
CA TRP A 7 6.73 -14.82 0.02
C TRP A 7 7.10 -13.34 -0.08
N GLN A 8 6.29 -12.60 -0.83
CA GLN A 8 6.39 -11.14 -0.96
C GLN A 8 5.36 -10.43 -0.07
N THR A 9 5.46 -9.09 0.02
CA THR A 9 4.51 -8.22 0.75
C THR A 9 3.11 -8.23 0.12
N MET A 10 3.01 -8.49 -1.18
CA MET A 10 1.75 -8.74 -1.87
C MET A 10 1.85 -9.99 -2.73
N ARG A 11 0.73 -10.70 -2.89
CA ARG A 11 0.67 -11.87 -3.78
C ARG A 11 -0.52 -11.76 -4.72
N PHE A 12 -0.23 -11.78 -6.02
CA PHE A 12 -1.24 -11.94 -7.04
C PHE A 12 -1.59 -13.42 -7.22
N LYS A 13 -2.88 -13.75 -7.13
CA LYS A 13 -3.38 -15.12 -7.12
C LYS A 13 -4.28 -15.36 -8.32
N PRO A 14 -3.90 -16.25 -9.26
CA PRO A 14 -4.77 -16.62 -10.36
C PRO A 14 -6.03 -17.34 -9.86
N PRO A 15 -7.10 -17.32 -10.65
CA PRO A 15 -8.29 -18.12 -10.37
C PRO A 15 -7.92 -19.62 -10.35
N PRO A 16 -8.47 -20.40 -9.41
CA PRO A 16 -8.32 -21.86 -9.44
C PRO A 16 -9.01 -22.43 -10.70
N PRO A 17 -8.46 -23.50 -11.32
CA PRO A 17 -9.16 -24.21 -12.39
C PRO A 17 -10.54 -24.70 -11.92
N ASN A 18 -11.54 -24.62 -12.81
CA ASN A 18 -12.90 -25.12 -12.55
C ASN A 18 -13.59 -24.48 -11.33
N SER A 19 -13.26 -23.23 -11.00
CA SER A 19 -13.88 -22.47 -9.90
C SER A 19 -14.49 -21.17 -10.40
N SER A 20 -15.55 -20.70 -9.73
CA SER A 20 -16.12 -19.36 -9.94
C SER A 20 -15.29 -18.25 -9.30
N ILE A 21 -14.25 -18.58 -8.53
CA ILE A 21 -13.40 -17.60 -7.85
C ILE A 21 -12.51 -16.89 -8.87
N GLY A 22 -12.59 -15.56 -8.91
CA GLY A 22 -11.79 -14.71 -9.79
C GLY A 22 -10.33 -14.49 -9.34
N TRP A 23 -9.68 -13.52 -10.00
CA TRP A 23 -8.35 -13.04 -9.63
C TRP A 23 -8.37 -12.40 -8.25
N ARG A 24 -7.32 -12.67 -7.46
CA ARG A 24 -7.24 -12.17 -6.09
C ARG A 24 -5.88 -11.54 -5.81
N VAL A 25 -5.89 -10.63 -4.87
CA VAL A 25 -4.70 -10.01 -4.31
C VAL A 25 -4.67 -10.33 -2.82
N GLU A 26 -3.52 -10.73 -2.31
CA GLU A 26 -3.28 -10.98 -0.90
C GLU A 26 -2.35 -9.90 -0.35
N PHE A 27 -2.83 -9.14 0.64
CA PHE A 27 -2.06 -8.11 1.35
C PHE A 27 -1.44 -8.74 2.60
N ARG A 28 -0.10 -8.78 2.66
CA ARG A 28 0.65 -9.56 3.64
C ARG A 28 1.54 -8.79 4.64
N PRO A 29 1.70 -7.44 4.60
CA PRO A 29 2.68 -6.76 5.46
C PRO A 29 2.16 -6.44 6.87
N CYS A 30 0.90 -6.70 7.20
CA CYS A 30 0.35 -6.38 8.52
C CYS A 30 0.89 -7.35 9.60
N GLU A 31 1.47 -6.79 10.65
CA GLU A 31 1.76 -7.52 11.89
C GLU A 31 0.46 -7.85 12.64
N VAL A 32 0.44 -9.00 13.32
CA VAL A 32 -0.70 -9.39 14.18
C VAL A 32 -0.73 -8.53 15.44
N GLN A 33 -1.93 -8.08 15.82
CA GLN A 33 -2.14 -7.28 17.04
C GLN A 33 -2.59 -8.17 18.19
N ILE A 34 -2.50 -7.65 19.43
CA ILE A 34 -2.77 -8.43 20.64
C ILE A 34 -4.27 -8.78 20.73
N THR A 35 -5.14 -7.88 20.29
CA THR A 35 -6.59 -8.06 20.43
C THR A 35 -7.28 -8.36 19.11
N ASP A 36 -8.39 -9.10 19.18
CA ASP A 36 -9.25 -9.35 18.02
C ASP A 36 -9.81 -8.05 17.44
N PHE A 37 -10.09 -7.07 18.30
CA PHE A 37 -10.58 -5.76 17.87
C PHE A 37 -9.57 -5.02 17.00
N GLU A 38 -8.30 -4.95 17.42
CA GLU A 38 -7.24 -4.29 16.64
C GLU A 38 -7.00 -5.00 15.30
N ASN A 39 -6.98 -6.34 15.30
CA ASN A 39 -6.86 -7.12 14.08
C ASN A 39 -8.06 -6.88 13.14
N ALA A 40 -9.28 -6.86 13.66
CA ALA A 40 -10.49 -6.56 12.89
C ALA A 40 -10.46 -5.13 12.32
N ALA A 41 -9.96 -4.16 13.09
CA ALA A 41 -9.83 -2.77 12.64
C ALA A 41 -8.87 -2.65 11.44
N ILE A 42 -7.71 -3.31 11.49
CA ILE A 42 -6.75 -3.34 10.37
C ILE A 42 -7.36 -4.00 9.14
N VAL A 43 -8.05 -5.14 9.30
CA VAL A 43 -8.72 -5.83 8.19
C VAL A 43 -9.78 -4.94 7.55
N CYS A 44 -10.64 -4.31 8.36
CA CYS A 44 -11.66 -3.39 7.87
C CYS A 44 -11.04 -2.20 7.14
N PHE A 45 -9.95 -1.63 7.67
CA PHE A 45 -9.22 -0.55 7.04
C PHE A 45 -8.67 -0.95 5.66
N VAL A 46 -8.00 -2.10 5.53
CA VAL A 46 -7.46 -2.57 4.24
C VAL A 46 -8.59 -2.81 3.22
N VAL A 47 -9.73 -3.35 3.66
CA VAL A 47 -10.92 -3.52 2.79
C VAL A 47 -11.43 -2.16 2.30
N LEU A 48 -11.62 -1.19 3.19
CA LEU A 48 -12.06 0.15 2.82
C LEU A 48 -11.06 0.86 1.90
N LEU A 49 -9.77 0.77 2.21
CA LEU A 49 -8.69 1.34 1.38
C LEU A 49 -8.73 0.76 -0.04
N SER A 50 -8.87 -0.56 -0.18
CA SER A 50 -8.97 -1.20 -1.50
C SER A 50 -10.18 -0.71 -2.30
N ARG A 51 -11.32 -0.50 -1.64
CA ARG A 51 -12.54 0.03 -2.27
C ARG A 51 -12.35 1.48 -2.70
N VAL A 52 -11.70 2.31 -1.87
CA VAL A 52 -11.40 3.70 -2.20
C VAL A 52 -10.48 3.78 -3.42
N ILE A 53 -9.40 2.99 -3.46
CA ILE A 53 -8.47 2.96 -4.59
C ILE A 53 -9.21 2.65 -5.90
N LEU A 54 -10.10 1.67 -5.89
CA LEU A 54 -10.85 1.27 -7.08
C LEU A 54 -11.97 2.26 -7.44
N SER A 55 -12.72 2.74 -6.45
CA SER A 55 -13.90 3.60 -6.66
C SER A 55 -13.52 4.98 -7.19
N TYR A 56 -12.41 5.53 -6.69
CA TYR A 56 -11.92 6.84 -7.11
C TYR A 56 -10.88 6.77 -8.22
N ASN A 57 -10.49 5.56 -8.64
CA ASN A 57 -9.39 5.33 -9.57
C ASN A 57 -8.17 6.14 -9.10
N LEU A 58 -7.56 5.72 -8.00
CA LEU A 58 -6.40 6.44 -7.46
C LEU A 58 -5.12 6.00 -8.19
N ASN A 59 -4.27 6.97 -8.51
CA ASN A 59 -2.90 6.70 -8.95
C ASN A 59 -1.97 6.72 -7.74
N LEU A 60 -1.47 5.56 -7.32
CA LEU A 60 -0.52 5.42 -6.20
C LEU A 60 0.87 4.97 -6.68
N LEU A 61 1.15 5.06 -7.98
CA LEU A 61 2.40 4.57 -8.54
C LEU A 61 3.58 5.45 -8.12
N ILE A 62 4.61 4.78 -7.61
CA ILE A 62 5.95 5.30 -7.36
C ILE A 62 6.99 4.27 -7.82
N PRO A 63 8.25 4.67 -8.11
CA PRO A 63 9.31 3.72 -8.45
C PRO A 63 9.51 2.64 -7.39
N ILE A 64 9.71 1.39 -7.80
CA ILE A 64 9.87 0.25 -6.88
C ILE A 64 11.04 0.44 -5.91
N SER A 65 12.13 1.07 -6.35
CA SER A 65 13.28 1.39 -5.49
C SER A 65 12.91 2.30 -4.31
N LYS A 66 11.88 3.14 -4.43
CA LYS A 66 11.36 3.96 -3.33
C LYS A 66 10.47 3.16 -2.38
N VAL A 67 9.76 2.15 -2.90
CA VAL A 67 9.04 1.18 -2.07
C VAL A 67 10.03 0.37 -1.24
N ASP A 68 11.15 -0.06 -1.83
CA ASP A 68 12.21 -0.78 -1.11
C ASP A 68 12.82 0.07 0.00
N GLU A 69 13.10 1.36 -0.27
CA GLU A 69 13.57 2.29 0.77
C GLU A 69 12.52 2.48 1.88
N ASN A 70 11.23 2.55 1.54
CA ASN A 70 10.14 2.60 2.51
C ASN A 70 10.12 1.35 3.40
N MET A 71 10.30 0.17 2.81
CA MET A 71 10.35 -1.10 3.56
C MET A 71 11.53 -1.12 4.53
N ALA A 72 12.70 -0.63 4.12
CA ALA A 72 13.85 -0.50 5.01
C ALA A 72 13.60 0.50 6.15
N ASN A 73 12.98 1.65 5.86
CA ASN A 73 12.64 2.65 6.87
C ASN A 73 11.57 2.16 7.86
N ALA A 74 10.60 1.36 7.41
CA ALA A 74 9.52 0.83 8.24
C ALA A 74 10.00 -0.07 9.38
N GLN A 75 11.18 -0.68 9.24
CA GLN A 75 11.77 -1.58 10.23
C GLN A 75 12.49 -0.85 11.38
N LYS A 76 12.69 0.47 11.26
CA LYS A 76 13.40 1.23 12.29
C LYS A 76 12.53 1.42 13.52
N ARG A 77 13.17 1.49 14.69
CA ARG A 77 12.50 1.80 15.96
C ARG A 77 11.79 3.15 15.86
N ASP A 78 10.54 3.21 16.34
CA ASP A 78 9.69 4.41 16.31
C ASP A 78 9.46 4.99 14.90
N ALA A 79 9.59 4.18 13.83
CA ALA A 79 9.41 4.64 12.45
C ALA A 79 8.05 5.31 12.21
N VAL A 80 6.98 4.81 12.83
CA VAL A 80 5.63 5.40 12.69
C VAL A 80 5.56 6.87 13.15
N LYS A 81 6.43 7.28 14.09
CA LYS A 81 6.46 8.65 14.64
C LYS A 81 7.52 9.51 13.95
N ASN A 82 8.68 8.94 13.65
CA ASN A 82 9.88 9.71 13.32
C ASN A 82 10.34 9.58 11.86
N GLU A 83 9.99 8.49 11.18
CA GLU A 83 10.47 8.24 9.82
C GLU A 83 9.54 8.86 8.78
N ARG A 84 10.11 9.07 7.59
CA ARG A 84 9.39 9.59 6.44
C ARG A 84 9.48 8.64 5.26
N PHE A 85 8.34 8.44 4.61
CA PHE A 85 8.11 7.47 3.56
C PHE A 85 7.82 8.19 2.24
N TRP A 86 8.38 7.69 1.15
CA TRP A 86 8.03 8.13 -0.19
C TRP A 86 6.56 7.83 -0.47
N PHE A 87 5.82 8.88 -0.80
CA PHE A 87 4.42 8.80 -1.14
C PHE A 87 4.11 9.79 -2.26
N ARG A 88 3.13 9.47 -3.09
CA ARG A 88 2.71 10.33 -4.21
C ARG A 88 1.98 11.55 -3.66
N LYS A 89 2.31 12.74 -4.16
CA LYS A 89 1.68 14.00 -3.68
C LYS A 89 0.25 14.14 -4.16
N ASP A 90 0.04 13.84 -5.45
CA ASP A 90 -1.28 13.86 -6.07
C ASP A 90 -1.68 12.46 -6.50
N ILE A 91 -2.73 11.94 -5.85
CA ILE A 91 -3.22 10.58 -6.03
C ILE A 91 -4.43 10.49 -6.97
N MET A 92 -4.95 11.62 -7.47
CA MET A 92 -6.11 11.63 -8.35
C MET A 92 -5.66 11.49 -9.82
N PHE A 93 -6.24 10.54 -10.57
CA PHE A 93 -5.98 10.46 -12.01
C PHE A 93 -6.48 11.74 -12.71
N GLY A 94 -5.63 12.34 -13.55
CA GLY A 94 -6.00 13.51 -14.35
C GLY A 94 -5.76 14.86 -13.68
N ALA A 95 -5.10 14.89 -12.51
CA ALA A 95 -4.47 16.11 -12.05
C ALA A 95 -3.43 16.56 -13.08
N LYS A 96 -3.77 17.61 -13.81
CA LYS A 96 -2.90 18.21 -14.82
C LYS A 96 -1.67 18.78 -14.13
N ASP A 97 -0.49 18.35 -14.56
CA ASP A 97 0.50 19.26 -15.12
C ASP A 97 1.59 18.48 -15.88
N GLU A 98 1.59 18.63 -17.20
CA GLU A 98 2.60 18.08 -18.13
C GLU A 98 4.01 18.67 -17.92
N HIS A 99 4.23 19.48 -16.87
CA HIS A 99 5.42 20.30 -16.68
C HIS A 99 6.25 20.00 -15.41
N GLN A 100 5.86 19.02 -14.57
CA GLN A 100 6.64 18.70 -13.36
C GLN A 100 6.86 17.19 -13.15
N ARG A 101 7.50 16.54 -14.13
CA ARG A 101 7.97 15.14 -14.01
C ARG A 101 8.93 14.90 -12.83
N GLY A 102 9.46 15.96 -12.20
CA GLY A 102 10.43 15.90 -11.11
C GLY A 102 9.85 15.85 -9.69
N ASP A 103 8.55 16.11 -9.49
CA ASP A 103 8.00 16.38 -8.15
C ASP A 103 6.74 15.57 -7.79
N GLU A 104 6.52 14.43 -8.45
CA GLU A 104 5.30 13.60 -8.28
C GLU A 104 5.18 12.93 -6.89
N TYR A 105 6.31 12.76 -6.19
CA TYR A 105 6.36 12.07 -4.90
C TYR A 105 7.27 12.81 -3.92
N SER A 106 6.97 12.69 -2.63
CA SER A 106 7.78 13.27 -1.56
C SER A 106 7.83 12.37 -0.33
N ARG A 107 8.74 12.68 0.58
CA ARG A 107 8.85 12.01 1.86
C ARG A 107 7.87 12.63 2.86
N LEU A 108 6.88 11.86 3.28
CA LEU A 108 5.84 12.25 4.22
C LEU A 108 5.91 11.36 5.47
N THR A 109 5.54 11.90 6.62
CA THR A 109 5.31 11.12 7.84
C THR A 109 4.04 10.28 7.70
N ILE A 110 3.88 9.24 8.52
CA ILE A 110 2.64 8.44 8.53
C ILE A 110 1.42 9.32 8.84
N ASN A 111 1.56 10.30 9.74
CA ASN A 111 0.47 11.23 10.04
C ASN A 111 0.03 12.03 8.82
N GLU A 112 0.98 12.56 8.04
CA GLU A 112 0.68 13.29 6.80
C GLU A 112 0.06 12.39 5.72
N ILE A 113 0.47 11.12 5.65
CA ILE A 113 -0.08 10.16 4.67
C ILE A 113 -1.54 9.79 5.03
N ILE A 114 -1.83 9.56 6.31
CA ILE A 114 -3.13 9.09 6.77
C ILE A 114 -4.14 10.24 6.92
N ASN A 115 -3.70 11.38 7.45
CA ASN A 115 -4.57 12.49 7.80
C ASN A 115 -4.50 13.68 6.83
N GLY A 116 -3.61 13.61 5.83
CA GLY A 116 -3.31 14.74 4.95
C GLY A 116 -2.33 15.73 5.57
N LYS A 117 -1.93 16.71 4.75
CA LYS A 117 -1.21 17.91 5.22
C LYS A 117 -2.17 18.95 5.78
#